data_AF-A0A0B2SM86-F1
#
_entry.id   AF-A0A0B2SM86-F1
#
_cell.length_a   1.000
_cell.length_b   1.000
_cell.length_c   1.000
_cell.angle_alpha   90.00
_cell.angle_beta   90.00
_cell.angle_gamma   90.00
#
_symmetry.space_group_name_H-M   'P 1'
#
loop_
_entity.id
_entity.type
_entity.pdbx_description
1 polymer ?
#
loop_
_entity_poly.entity_id
_entity_poly.type
_entity_poly.pdbx_seq_one_letter_code
_entity_poly.pdbx_strand_id
1 'polypeptide(L)'
;MQLVALGKLYDTSSTIHNVPYADDVVRVSVVKVYHGNAHVPFPTSEIKFVREDVGTFVGWPTHMVKPISDEDSQNPLTRPLKSAETDKVVAPVDPLGELVKNLFEIYQKPIELSWDGAKFGIDNVKDGFFITQVDVSEIILGYKCLNISIIQLWLM
;
A
#
# COMPACT_ATOMS: atom_id res chain seq x y z
N MET A 1 9.50 26.15 -0.43
CA MET A 1 8.98 24.78 -0.34
C MET A 1 9.11 24.34 1.10
N GLN A 2 8.02 23.97 1.76
CA GLN A 2 8.04 23.45 3.13
C GLN A 2 8.09 21.93 3.07
N LEU A 3 9.02 21.29 3.77
CA LEU A 3 9.02 19.83 3.92
C LEU A 3 7.86 19.44 4.85
N VAL A 4 6.90 18.67 4.33
CA VAL A 4 5.68 18.27 5.05
C VAL A 4 5.65 16.80 5.44
N ALA A 5 6.38 15.95 4.73
CA ALA A 5 6.53 14.52 5.00
C ALA A 5 7.80 13.94 4.37
N LEU A 6 8.22 12.77 4.86
CA LEU A 6 9.13 11.84 4.20
C LEU A 6 8.33 10.66 3.67
N GLY A 7 8.72 10.16 2.50
CA GLY A 7 8.05 9.04 1.86
C GLY A 7 8.96 8.22 0.97
N LYS A 8 8.44 7.09 0.50
CA LYS A 8 9.06 6.28 -0.56
C LYS A 8 8.47 6.69 -1.90
N LEU A 9 9.32 6.85 -2.90
CA LEU A 9 8.92 7.10 -4.29
C LEU A 9 8.81 5.78 -5.04
N TYR A 10 7.74 5.64 -5.81
CA TYR A 10 7.47 4.49 -6.66
C TYR A 10 7.39 4.95 -8.11
N ASP A 11 7.93 4.13 -9.01
CA ASP A 11 8.12 4.52 -10.41
C ASP A 11 6.79 4.74 -11.15
N THR A 12 6.83 5.59 -12.17
CA THR A 12 5.66 6.18 -12.86
C THR A 12 4.91 5.22 -13.80
N SER A 13 5.36 3.98 -13.96
CA SER A 13 4.66 2.95 -14.73
C SER A 13 3.36 2.47 -14.08
N SER A 14 3.02 3.00 -12.91
CA SER A 14 1.86 2.61 -12.13
C SER A 14 0.61 3.40 -12.53
N THR A 15 -0.49 2.69 -12.83
CA THR A 15 -1.81 3.29 -13.06
C THR A 15 -2.58 3.36 -11.74
N ILE A 16 -3.42 4.39 -11.57
CA ILE A 16 -4.47 4.43 -10.53
C ILE A 16 -5.81 4.42 -11.25
N HIS A 17 -6.69 3.45 -10.93
CA HIS A 17 -8.00 3.29 -11.57
C HIS A 17 -7.95 3.25 -13.11
N ASN A 18 -6.96 2.55 -13.70
CA ASN A 18 -6.70 2.47 -15.14
C ASN A 18 -6.34 3.80 -15.82
N VAL A 19 -6.10 4.86 -15.05
CA VAL A 19 -5.58 6.12 -15.55
C VAL A 19 -4.07 6.15 -15.28
N PRO A 20 -3.21 6.26 -16.31
CA PRO A 20 -1.81 6.50 -16.09
C PRO A 20 -1.63 7.85 -15.40
N TYR A 21 -0.67 7.94 -14.49
CA TYR A 21 -0.24 9.25 -14.02
C TYR A 21 0.21 10.10 -15.21
N ALA A 22 -0.02 11.41 -15.11
CA ALA A 22 0.63 12.34 -16.03
C ALA A 22 2.16 12.23 -15.86
N ASP A 23 2.91 12.54 -16.92
CA ASP A 23 4.39 12.44 -16.93
C ASP A 23 5.07 13.21 -15.79
N ASP A 24 4.39 14.22 -15.24
CA ASP A 24 4.85 15.06 -14.15
C ASP A 24 4.37 14.63 -12.77
N VAL A 25 3.74 13.46 -12.62
CA VAL A 25 3.23 12.94 -11.35
C VAL A 25 3.88 11.61 -10.98
N VAL A 26 4.43 11.54 -9.77
CA VAL A 26 5.02 10.34 -9.18
C VAL A 26 4.13 9.78 -8.08
N ARG A 27 4.14 8.45 -7.93
CA ARG A 27 3.47 7.79 -6.80
C ARG A 27 4.37 7.86 -5.58
N VAL A 28 3.84 8.32 -4.45
CA VAL A 28 4.55 8.31 -3.17
C VAL A 28 3.72 7.62 -2.09
N SER A 29 4.41 7.06 -1.09
CA SER A 29 3.78 6.65 0.17
C SER A 29 4.46 7.35 1.34
N VAL A 30 3.67 7.92 2.25
CA VAL A 30 4.22 8.66 3.39
C VAL A 30 4.68 7.70 4.48
N VAL A 31 5.94 7.84 4.88
CA VAL A 31 6.57 7.08 5.98
C VAL A 31 6.60 7.91 7.26
N LYS A 32 6.84 9.22 7.15
CA LYS A 32 6.92 10.13 8.31
C LYS A 32 6.21 11.45 7.99
N VAL A 33 5.27 11.84 8.85
CA VAL A 33 4.54 13.11 8.72
C VAL A 33 5.20 14.16 9.60
N TYR A 34 5.48 15.34 9.04
CA TYR A 34 5.91 16.52 9.80
C TYR A 34 4.76 17.50 10.00
N HIS A 35 3.96 17.72 8.96
CA HIS A 35 2.83 18.66 8.97
C HIS A 35 1.56 17.96 8.50
N GLY A 36 0.88 17.28 9.43
CA GLY A 36 -0.28 16.44 9.11
C GLY A 36 -1.52 17.19 8.61
N ASN A 37 -1.59 18.52 8.80
CA ASN A 37 -2.67 19.37 8.29
C ASN A 37 -2.37 19.96 6.90
N ALA A 38 -1.20 19.68 6.33
CA ALA A 38 -0.93 20.07 4.95
C ALA A 38 -1.84 19.30 4.00
N HIS A 39 -2.32 19.97 2.95
CA HIS A 39 -3.13 19.34 1.92
C HIS A 39 -2.28 18.50 0.97
N VAL A 40 -2.84 17.38 0.51
CA VAL A 40 -2.25 16.64 -0.60
C VAL A 40 -2.47 17.38 -1.93
N PRO A 41 -1.59 17.22 -2.94
CA PRO A 41 -1.72 17.93 -4.21
C PRO A 41 -2.98 17.56 -4.99
N PHE A 42 -3.39 16.29 -4.90
CA PHE A 42 -4.58 15.75 -5.54
C PHE A 42 -5.52 15.15 -4.48
N PRO A 43 -6.37 15.98 -3.84
CA PRO A 43 -7.32 15.49 -2.85
C PRO A 43 -8.35 14.54 -3.45
N THR A 44 -8.67 13.46 -2.73
CA THR A 44 -9.80 12.57 -3.03
C THR A 44 -10.89 12.74 -1.97
N SER A 45 -12.01 12.02 -2.12
CA SER A 45 -13.05 11.97 -1.09
C SER A 45 -12.53 11.41 0.24
N GLU A 46 -11.53 10.53 0.19
CA GLU A 46 -10.96 9.81 1.33
C GLU A 46 -9.69 10.46 1.89
N ILE A 47 -8.86 11.07 1.03
CA ILE A 47 -7.55 11.63 1.41
C ILE A 47 -7.50 13.10 1.05
N LYS A 48 -7.45 13.96 2.06
CA LYS A 48 -7.37 15.43 1.91
C LYS A 48 -6.11 16.01 2.51
N PHE A 49 -5.53 15.33 3.50
CA PHE A 49 -4.39 15.79 4.28
C PHE A 49 -3.25 14.78 4.31
N VAL A 50 -2.02 15.26 4.48
CA VAL A 50 -0.80 14.42 4.50
C VAL A 50 -0.81 13.34 5.59
N ARG A 51 -1.51 13.56 6.71
CA ARG A 51 -1.65 12.53 7.76
C ARG A 51 -2.48 11.31 7.32
N GLU A 52 -3.38 11.51 6.34
CA GLU A 52 -4.28 10.47 5.81
C GLU A 52 -3.57 9.63 4.73
N ASP A 53 -2.38 10.08 4.28
CA ASP A 53 -1.55 9.43 3.26
C ASP A 53 -0.61 8.35 3.86
N VAL A 54 -0.63 8.15 5.18
CA VAL A 54 0.21 7.13 5.84
C VAL A 54 -0.34 5.74 5.54
N GLY A 55 0.48 4.91 4.87
CA GLY A 55 0.10 3.54 4.51
C GLY A 55 -0.80 3.42 3.28
N THR A 56 -1.02 4.52 2.55
CA THR A 56 -1.68 4.54 1.24
C THR A 56 -0.75 5.15 0.19
N PHE A 57 -1.24 5.32 -1.04
CA PHE A 57 -0.49 5.85 -2.16
C PHE A 57 -1.25 7.04 -2.79
N VAL A 58 -0.55 8.16 -2.93
CA VAL A 58 -1.11 9.35 -3.58
C VAL A 58 -0.14 9.85 -4.66
N GLY A 59 -0.70 10.45 -5.72
CA GLY A 59 0.09 11.12 -6.74
C GLY A 59 0.67 12.43 -6.21
N TRP A 60 1.92 12.70 -6.50
CA TRP A 60 2.58 13.96 -6.19
C TRP A 60 3.24 14.54 -7.43
N PRO A 61 3.10 15.85 -7.70
CA PRO A 61 3.85 16.49 -8.76
C PRO A 61 5.35 16.32 -8.50
N THR A 62 6.09 15.92 -9.53
CA THR A 62 7.55 15.70 -9.52
C THR A 62 8.31 16.89 -8.94
N HIS A 63 7.91 18.11 -9.26
CA HIS A 63 8.53 19.33 -8.75
C HIS A 63 8.31 19.57 -7.24
N MET A 64 7.38 18.86 -6.60
CA MET A 64 7.12 18.89 -5.16
C MET A 64 7.86 17.78 -4.40
N VAL A 65 8.45 16.81 -5.11
CA VAL A 65 9.22 15.73 -4.52
C VAL A 65 10.69 16.00 -4.70
N LYS A 66 11.44 16.00 -3.60
CA LYS A 66 12.90 16.16 -3.63
C LYS A 66 13.55 14.86 -3.16
N PRO A 67 14.45 14.25 -3.94
CA PRO A 67 15.24 13.12 -3.47
C PRO A 67 16.09 13.57 -2.30
N ILE A 68 16.13 12.75 -1.26
CA ILE A 68 16.90 13.00 -0.05
C ILE A 68 18.16 12.15 -0.19
N SER A 69 19.31 12.81 -0.26
CA SER A 69 20.61 12.12 -0.14
C SER A 69 20.77 11.59 1.29
N ASP A 70 21.42 10.43 1.45
CA ASP A 70 21.61 9.78 2.75
C ASP A 70 22.21 10.68 3.84
N GLU A 71 22.96 11.72 3.44
CA GLU A 71 23.56 12.75 4.31
C GLU A 71 22.53 13.61 5.09
N ASP A 72 21.29 13.75 4.62
CA ASP A 72 20.24 14.55 5.28
C ASP A 72 19.43 13.75 6.32
N SER A 73 19.70 12.45 6.47
CA SER A 73 19.04 11.54 7.41
C SER A 73 19.38 11.84 8.89
N GLN A 74 20.47 12.59 9.14
CA GLN A 74 21.04 12.78 10.48
C GLN A 74 20.76 14.12 11.17
N ASN A 75 19.76 14.92 10.76
CA ASN A 75 19.36 16.09 11.57
C ASN A 75 17.99 15.91 12.26
N PRO A 76 17.93 15.17 13.39
CA PRO A 76 16.73 15.10 14.21
C PRO A 76 16.59 16.40 15.01
N LEU A 77 15.70 17.29 14.57
CA LEU A 77 15.14 18.30 15.46
C LEU A 77 14.51 17.59 16.66
N THR A 78 15.16 17.81 17.79
CA THR A 78 15.08 17.01 19.01
C THR A 78 13.84 17.37 19.80
N ARG A 79 13.03 16.38 20.20
CA ARG A 79 12.32 16.42 21.48
C ARG A 79 12.17 14.99 22.00
N PRO A 80 12.73 14.65 23.17
CA PRO A 80 12.63 13.31 23.72
C PRO A 80 11.27 13.16 24.38
N LEU A 81 10.39 12.36 23.79
CA LEU A 81 9.21 11.87 24.49
C LEU A 81 9.62 10.61 25.25
N LYS A 82 9.50 10.69 26.57
CA LYS A 82 9.89 9.67 27.55
C LYS A 82 9.28 8.31 27.18
N SER A 83 10.16 7.30 27.14
CA SER A 83 9.79 5.90 27.20
C SER A 83 9.14 5.63 28.56
N ALA A 84 7.89 5.20 28.55
CA ALA A 84 7.23 4.62 29.71
C ALA A 84 6.62 3.28 29.30
N GLU A 85 7.04 2.27 30.06
CA GLU A 85 6.42 0.98 30.32
C GLU A 85 6.25 0.00 29.15
N THR A 86 7.18 -0.96 29.18
CA THR A 86 7.02 -2.33 28.72
C THR A 86 5.76 -2.96 29.30
N ASP A 87 4.66 -2.85 28.58
CA ASP A 87 3.58 -3.82 28.67
C ASP A 87 3.87 -4.97 27.70
N LYS A 88 3.55 -6.20 28.08
CA LYS A 88 3.82 -7.39 27.25
C LYS A 88 2.83 -7.43 26.08
N VAL A 89 3.08 -6.58 25.08
CA VAL A 89 2.37 -6.59 23.80
C VAL A 89 2.76 -7.87 23.08
N VAL A 90 1.80 -8.79 22.93
CA VAL A 90 1.86 -9.85 21.92
C VAL A 90 2.30 -9.17 20.63
N ALA A 91 3.46 -9.58 20.08
CA ALA A 91 4.02 -8.95 18.90
C ALA A 91 2.92 -8.73 17.85
N PRO A 92 2.77 -7.52 17.29
CA PRO A 92 1.80 -7.29 16.23
C PRO A 92 2.03 -8.35 15.15
N VAL A 93 1.01 -9.15 14.87
CA VAL A 93 1.08 -10.11 13.76
C VAL A 93 1.22 -9.26 12.51
N ASP A 94 2.36 -9.38 11.84
CA ASP A 94 2.61 -8.74 10.54
C ASP A 94 1.94 -9.61 9.46
N PRO A 95 0.71 -9.26 9.02
CA PRO A 95 -0.05 -10.14 8.14
C PRO A 95 0.58 -10.20 6.75
N LEU A 96 1.28 -9.13 6.35
CA LEU A 96 2.01 -9.09 5.08
C LEU A 96 3.27 -9.94 5.15
N GLY A 97 4.03 -9.84 6.25
CA GLY A 97 5.18 -10.70 6.50
C GLY A 97 4.82 -12.18 6.61
N GLU A 98 3.65 -12.50 7.13
CA GLU A 98 3.12 -13.88 7.15
C GLU A 98 2.75 -14.36 5.74
N LEU A 99 2.10 -13.49 4.95
CA LEU A 99 1.79 -13.78 3.55
C LEU A 99 3.05 -14.02 2.70
N VAL A 100 4.13 -13.28 2.95
CA VAL A 100 5.43 -13.47 2.30
C VAL A 100 6.00 -14.87 2.58
N LYS A 101 5.87 -15.39 3.81
CA LYS A 101 6.34 -16.74 4.16
C LYS A 101 5.61 -17.81 3.36
N ASN A 102 4.31 -17.62 3.13
CA ASN A 102 3.47 -18.56 2.42
C ASN A 102 3.65 -18.50 0.89
N LEU A 103 4.35 -17.50 0.34
CA LEU A 103 4.50 -17.29 -1.10
C LEU A 103 5.12 -18.51 -1.81
N PHE A 104 6.09 -19.18 -1.18
CA PHE A 104 6.72 -20.36 -1.75
C PHE A 104 5.76 -21.55 -1.81
N GLU A 105 4.91 -21.73 -0.79
CA GLU A 105 3.91 -22.79 -0.77
C GLU A 105 2.83 -22.57 -1.83
N ILE A 106 2.37 -21.32 -1.96
CA ILE A 106 1.37 -20.91 -2.96
C ILE A 106 1.91 -21.01 -4.39
N TYR A 107 3.21 -20.80 -4.58
CA TYR A 107 3.88 -21.06 -5.86
C TYR A 107 3.84 -22.54 -6.27
N GLN A 108 4.03 -23.45 -5.30
CA GLN A 108 3.97 -24.89 -5.58
C GLN A 108 2.54 -25.37 -5.83
N LYS A 109 1.57 -24.82 -5.08
CA LYS A 109 0.17 -25.21 -5.17
C LYS A 109 -0.74 -24.01 -4.97
N PRO A 110 -1.51 -23.61 -6.00
CA PRO A 110 -2.55 -22.59 -5.84
C PRO A 110 -3.53 -22.97 -4.72
N ILE A 111 -3.96 -21.97 -3.96
CA ILE A 111 -4.96 -22.17 -2.90
C ILE A 111 -6.34 -22.15 -3.54
N GLU A 112 -7.08 -23.23 -3.36
CA GLU A 112 -8.48 -23.31 -3.76
C GLU A 112 -9.39 -22.90 -2.60
N LEU A 113 -10.23 -21.89 -2.82
CA LEU A 113 -11.23 -21.39 -1.88
C LEU A 113 -12.63 -21.79 -2.34
N SER A 114 -13.45 -22.20 -1.39
CA SER A 114 -14.88 -22.37 -1.64
C SER A 114 -15.54 -21.00 -1.74
N TRP A 115 -16.44 -20.85 -2.71
CA TRP A 115 -17.18 -19.62 -2.92
C TRP A 115 -18.60 -19.88 -3.40
N ASP A 116 -19.48 -18.91 -3.14
CA ASP A 116 -20.86 -18.96 -3.59
C ASP A 116 -21.02 -18.17 -4.90
N GLY A 117 -21.03 -18.90 -6.02
CA GLY A 117 -21.24 -18.33 -7.36
C GLY A 117 -22.55 -17.57 -7.51
N ALA A 118 -23.58 -17.90 -6.72
CA ALA A 118 -24.88 -17.25 -6.81
C ALA A 118 -24.80 -15.76 -6.46
N LYS A 119 -23.88 -15.35 -5.57
CA LYS A 119 -23.64 -13.93 -5.25
C LYS A 119 -23.21 -13.10 -6.46
N PHE A 120 -22.66 -13.74 -7.48
CA PHE A 120 -22.18 -13.10 -8.71
C PHE A 120 -23.06 -13.46 -9.93
N GLY A 121 -24.24 -14.05 -9.70
CA GLY A 121 -25.15 -14.46 -10.77
C GLY A 121 -24.66 -15.66 -11.58
N ILE A 122 -23.76 -16.48 -11.02
CA ILE A 122 -23.23 -17.69 -11.65
C ILE A 122 -23.83 -18.90 -10.93
N ASP A 123 -24.80 -19.54 -11.57
CA ASP A 123 -25.46 -20.73 -11.03
C ASP A 123 -24.58 -21.98 -11.21
N ASN A 124 -24.61 -22.88 -10.22
CA ASN A 124 -23.94 -24.20 -10.26
C ASN A 124 -22.43 -24.15 -10.49
N VAL A 125 -21.72 -23.20 -9.89
CA VAL A 125 -20.25 -23.22 -9.87
C VAL A 125 -19.76 -24.50 -9.19
N LYS A 126 -19.06 -25.35 -9.95
CA LYS A 126 -18.37 -26.54 -9.43
C LYS A 126 -16.87 -26.29 -9.22
N ASP A 127 -16.35 -25.21 -9.80
CA ASP A 127 -14.94 -24.88 -9.80
C ASP A 127 -14.60 -23.96 -8.62
N GLY A 128 -13.55 -24.28 -7.87
CA GLY A 128 -13.08 -23.44 -6.79
C GLY A 128 -12.52 -22.10 -7.27
N PHE A 129 -12.43 -21.13 -6.36
CA PHE A 129 -11.74 -19.88 -6.60
C PHE A 129 -10.25 -20.07 -6.28
N PHE A 130 -9.36 -19.85 -7.25
CA PHE A 130 -7.94 -20.13 -7.07
C PHE A 130 -7.14 -18.85 -6.82
N ILE A 131 -6.36 -18.84 -5.74
CA ILE A 131 -5.33 -17.83 -5.46
C ILE A 131 -3.98 -18.40 -5.87
N THR A 132 -3.31 -17.71 -6.79
CA THR A 132 -2.00 -18.09 -7.30
C THR A 132 -0.89 -17.21 -6.72
N GLN A 133 0.37 -17.59 -6.98
CA GLN A 133 1.53 -16.79 -6.58
C GLN A 133 1.51 -15.39 -7.21
N VAL A 134 0.97 -15.24 -8.42
CA VAL A 134 0.86 -13.94 -9.10
C VAL A 134 -0.02 -13.01 -8.27
N ASP A 135 -1.21 -13.49 -7.90
CA ASP A 135 -2.21 -12.73 -7.14
C ASP A 135 -1.64 -12.27 -5.78
N VAL A 136 -0.93 -13.16 -5.09
CA VAL A 136 -0.29 -12.87 -3.80
C VAL A 136 0.89 -11.90 -3.95
N SER A 137 1.68 -12.03 -5.01
CA SER A 137 2.81 -11.13 -5.27
C SER A 137 2.36 -9.70 -5.53
N GLU A 138 1.19 -9.50 -6.13
CA GLU A 138 0.63 -8.17 -6.38
C GLU A 138 0.21 -7.47 -5.10
N ILE A 139 -0.39 -8.22 -4.14
CA ILE A 139 -0.72 -7.71 -2.80
C ILE A 139 0.56 -7.32 -2.04
N ILE A 140 1.58 -8.19 -2.06
CA ILE A 140 2.83 -7.98 -1.32
C ILE A 140 3.61 -6.78 -1.87
N LEU A 141 3.70 -6.66 -3.19
CA LEU A 141 4.66 -5.76 -3.82
C LEU A 141 4.08 -4.38 -4.12
N GLY A 142 2.75 -4.25 -4.29
CA GLY A 142 2.05 -2.97 -4.40
C GLY A 142 2.42 -2.08 -5.60
N TYR A 143 3.24 -2.55 -6.55
CA TYR A 143 3.64 -1.78 -7.73
C TYR A 143 2.70 -1.98 -8.94
N LYS A 144 1.79 -2.96 -8.87
CA LYS A 144 0.77 -3.24 -9.89
C LYS A 144 -0.64 -3.00 -9.32
N CYS A 145 -1.61 -2.80 -10.19
CA CYS A 145 -3.02 -2.90 -9.81
C CYS A 145 -3.35 -4.32 -9.37
N LEU A 146 -4.28 -4.45 -8.43
CA LEU A 146 -4.75 -5.76 -7.97
C LEU A 146 -5.45 -6.50 -9.11
N ASN A 147 -5.11 -7.77 -9.33
CA ASN A 147 -5.80 -8.64 -10.26
C ASN A 147 -7.32 -8.71 -9.94
N ILE A 148 -8.12 -8.98 -10.98
CA ILE A 148 -9.57 -9.18 -10.85
C ILE A 148 -9.90 -10.26 -9.82
N SER A 149 -9.08 -11.32 -9.74
CA SER A 149 -9.22 -12.37 -8.73
C SER A 149 -9.19 -11.80 -7.31
N ILE A 150 -8.22 -10.92 -7.00
CA ILE A 150 -8.11 -10.32 -5.67
C ILE A 150 -9.29 -9.39 -5.37
N ILE A 151 -9.76 -8.66 -6.37
CA ILE A 151 -10.94 -7.80 -6.22
C ILE A 151 -12.19 -8.66 -5.97
N GLN A 152 -12.35 -9.75 -6.72
CA GLN A 152 -13.45 -10.70 -6.54
C GLN A 152 -13.44 -11.31 -5.15
N LEU A 153 -12.26 -11.72 -4.64
CA LEU A 153 -12.07 -12.23 -3.29
C LEU A 153 -12.54 -11.23 -2.23
N TRP A 154 -12.28 -9.94 -2.42
CA TRP A 154 -12.69 -8.88 -1.48
C TRP A 154 -14.21 -8.61 -1.47
N LEU A 155 -14.90 -8.98 -2.56
CA LEU A 155 -16.34 -8.78 -2.72
C LEU A 155 -17.16 -10.00 -2.28
N MET A 156 -16.52 -11.12 -1.94
CA MET A 156 -17.19 -12.33 -1.45
C MET A 156 -17.68 -12.21 -0.02
#